data_AF-A0A0M8PH49-F1
#
_entry.id   AF-A0A0M8PH49-F1
#
_cell.length_a   1.000
_cell.length_b   1.000
_cell.length_c   1.000
_cell.angle_alpha   90.00
_cell.angle_beta   90.00
_cell.angle_gamma   90.00
#
_symmetry.space_group_name_H-M   'P 1'
#
loop_
_entity.id
_entity.type
_entity.pdbx_description
1 polymer ?
#
loop_
_entity_poly.entity_id
_entity_poly.type
_entity_poly.pdbx_seq_one_letter_code
_entity_poly.pdbx_strand_id
1 'polypeptide(L)'
;MSINIGAGETVPGAQFGDTTLPDWVIEPARRTVASNARNADDARELLAMLGLIQPSAHAKTRTCAGPCGRPLRGRHDDPDAHPGSVLSDNRHMCKTCARHVAPTKQDRPRACRGCGGAMRPNKASAKDWPGTKSHTGRGYCSGCYHKYPDGRTTKPTTFRMPDVCQGTCGRRLRPTKISEKEFPGTVGHFTSGMCRTCYRHTLKEAAA
;
A
#
# COMPACT_ATOMS: atom_id res chain seq x y z
N MET A 1 -45.49 -33.14 15.15
CA MET A 1 -44.73 -33.72 16.28
C MET A 1 -44.54 -32.61 17.30
N SER A 2 -45.27 -32.67 18.41
CA SER A 2 -45.27 -31.63 19.45
C SER A 2 -44.26 -32.00 20.53
N ILE A 3 -43.36 -31.09 20.89
CA ILE A 3 -42.35 -31.31 21.92
C ILE A 3 -42.85 -30.63 23.20
N ASN A 4 -43.13 -31.42 24.25
CA ASN A 4 -43.52 -30.91 25.55
C ASN A 4 -42.25 -30.46 26.31
N ILE A 5 -42.09 -29.14 26.49
CA ILE A 5 -41.13 -28.57 27.45
C ILE A 5 -41.98 -27.98 28.57
N GLY A 6 -41.71 -28.43 29.80
CA GLY A 6 -42.59 -28.27 30.96
C GLY A 6 -42.98 -26.83 31.26
N ALA A 7 -44.20 -26.46 30.88
CA ALA A 7 -45.12 -25.55 31.56
C ALA A 7 -46.38 -25.38 30.70
N GLY A 8 -47.24 -26.41 30.62
CA GLY A 8 -48.68 -26.30 30.29
C GLY A 8 -49.16 -25.59 29.02
N GLU A 9 -48.32 -24.97 28.20
CA GLU A 9 -48.69 -24.25 26.99
C GLU A 9 -48.12 -24.98 25.78
N THR A 10 -49.02 -25.60 25.02
CA THR A 10 -48.71 -26.15 23.71
C THR A 10 -48.50 -24.99 22.74
N VAL A 11 -47.24 -24.60 22.50
CA VAL A 11 -46.91 -23.67 21.42
C VAL A 11 -47.16 -24.40 20.10
N PRO A 12 -48.04 -23.91 19.20
CA PRO A 12 -48.18 -24.48 17.87
C PRO A 12 -46.81 -24.46 17.18
N GLY A 13 -46.45 -25.53 16.48
CA GLY A 13 -45.11 -25.70 15.92
C GLY A 13 -44.66 -24.45 15.17
N ALA A 14 -43.62 -23.78 15.69
CA ALA A 14 -43.10 -22.55 15.14
C ALA A 14 -42.70 -22.78 13.68
N GLN A 15 -43.34 -22.08 12.76
CA GLN A 15 -42.96 -22.08 11.35
C GLN A 15 -41.77 -21.13 11.15
N PHE A 16 -40.88 -21.50 10.23
CA PHE A 16 -39.73 -20.68 9.87
C PHE A 16 -40.23 -19.33 9.32
N GLY A 17 -39.87 -18.22 10.00
CA GLY A 17 -40.31 -16.87 9.64
C GLY A 17 -41.41 -16.25 10.52
N ASP A 18 -41.84 -16.92 11.59
CA ASP A 18 -42.77 -16.33 12.55
C ASP A 18 -42.07 -15.33 13.49
N THR A 19 -42.22 -14.03 13.19
CA THR A 19 -41.65 -12.94 14.00
C THR A 19 -42.43 -12.65 15.28
N THR A 20 -43.52 -13.39 15.56
CA THR A 20 -44.38 -13.20 16.73
C THR A 20 -44.03 -14.08 17.92
N LEU A 21 -42.89 -14.77 17.88
CA LEU A 21 -42.41 -15.59 18.98
C LEU A 21 -42.23 -14.76 20.27
N PRO A 22 -42.54 -15.33 21.45
CA PRO A 22 -42.40 -14.60 22.70
C PRO A 22 -40.92 -14.32 23.04
N ASP A 23 -40.66 -13.19 23.71
CA ASP A 23 -39.32 -12.65 23.93
C ASP A 23 -38.34 -13.64 24.59
N TRP A 24 -38.82 -14.53 25.46
CA TRP A 24 -37.98 -15.54 26.11
C TRP A 24 -37.41 -16.60 25.15
N VAL A 25 -38.01 -16.76 23.95
CA VAL A 25 -37.49 -17.60 22.85
C VAL A 25 -36.51 -16.80 21.98
N ILE A 26 -36.78 -15.52 21.75
CA ILE A 26 -36.01 -14.66 20.83
C ILE A 26 -34.69 -14.17 21.48
N GLU A 27 -34.69 -13.85 22.77
CA GLU A 27 -33.54 -13.30 23.50
C GLU A 27 -32.29 -14.21 23.47
N PRO A 28 -32.40 -15.52 23.78
CA PRO A 28 -31.25 -16.42 23.72
C PRO A 28 -30.66 -16.55 22.32
N ALA A 29 -31.51 -16.56 21.29
CA ALA A 29 -31.07 -16.59 19.89
C ALA A 29 -30.34 -15.29 19.51
N ARG A 30 -30.84 -14.12 19.93
CA ARG A 30 -30.17 -12.82 19.74
C ARG A 30 -28.80 -12.77 20.40
N ARG A 31 -28.67 -13.26 21.63
CA ARG A 31 -27.36 -13.32 22.35
C ARG A 31 -26.37 -14.25 21.65
N THR A 32 -26.84 -15.39 21.15
CA THR A 32 -26.00 -16.35 20.45
C THR A 32 -25.48 -15.77 19.14
N VAL A 33 -26.34 -15.12 18.36
CA VAL A 33 -25.94 -14.44 17.12
C VAL A 33 -24.99 -13.28 17.40
N ALA A 34 -25.28 -12.44 18.41
CA ALA A 34 -24.41 -11.33 18.79
C ALA A 34 -23.00 -11.80 19.23
N SER A 35 -22.89 -12.99 19.84
CA SER A 35 -21.62 -13.55 20.29
C SER A 35 -20.78 -14.17 19.17
N ASN A 36 -21.41 -14.54 18.05
CA ASN A 36 -20.75 -15.20 16.92
C ASN A 36 -20.55 -14.27 15.71
N ALA A 37 -21.28 -13.16 15.64
CA ALA A 37 -21.15 -12.19 14.57
C ALA A 37 -19.85 -11.40 14.68
N ARG A 38 -19.19 -11.16 13.54
CA ARG A 38 -17.94 -10.39 13.47
C ARG A 38 -18.18 -8.89 13.57
N ASN A 39 -19.39 -8.44 13.29
CA ASN A 39 -19.81 -7.04 13.37
C ASN A 39 -21.35 -6.93 13.43
N ALA A 40 -21.86 -5.71 13.62
CA ALA A 40 -23.29 -5.45 13.78
C ALA A 40 -24.13 -5.70 12.51
N ASP A 41 -23.52 -5.67 11.33
CA ASP A 41 -24.22 -5.94 10.06
C ASP A 41 -24.34 -7.46 9.83
N ASP A 42 -23.29 -8.22 10.14
CA ASP A 42 -23.25 -9.70 10.18
C ASP A 42 -24.28 -10.26 11.18
N ALA A 43 -24.39 -9.65 12.36
CA ALA A 43 -25.39 -10.02 13.36
C ALA A 43 -26.83 -9.85 12.85
N ARG A 44 -27.09 -8.81 12.06
CA ARG A 44 -28.42 -8.57 11.46
C ARG A 44 -28.73 -9.57 10.36
N GLU A 45 -27.76 -9.89 9.52
CA GLU A 45 -27.93 -10.87 8.45
C GLU A 45 -28.27 -12.25 9.01
N LEU A 46 -27.55 -12.69 10.05
CA LEU A 46 -27.82 -13.94 10.76
C LEU A 46 -29.22 -13.95 11.41
N LEU A 47 -29.64 -12.84 12.04
CA LEU A 47 -30.98 -12.72 12.62
C LEU A 47 -32.09 -12.73 11.56
N ALA A 48 -31.83 -12.16 10.39
CA ALA A 48 -32.77 -12.16 9.27
C ALA A 48 -32.89 -13.57 8.65
N MET A 49 -31.79 -14.30 8.51
CA MET A 49 -31.82 -15.70 8.04
C MET A 49 -32.58 -16.63 8.99
N LEU A 50 -32.55 -16.35 10.30
CA LEU A 50 -33.32 -17.07 11.31
C LEU A 50 -34.80 -16.65 11.36
N GLY A 51 -35.22 -15.67 10.55
CA GLY A 51 -36.59 -15.16 10.54
C GLY A 51 -36.97 -14.39 11.81
N LEU A 52 -36.00 -14.01 12.65
CA LEU A 52 -36.23 -13.33 13.94
C LEU A 52 -36.38 -11.82 13.79
N ILE A 53 -35.99 -11.28 12.63
CA ILE A 53 -36.24 -9.90 12.21
C ILE A 53 -36.64 -9.91 10.73
N GLN A 54 -37.47 -8.96 10.30
CA GLN A 54 -37.70 -8.77 8.86
C GLN A 54 -36.38 -8.42 8.17
N PRO A 55 -36.04 -9.05 7.02
CA PRO A 55 -34.93 -8.60 6.20
C PRO A 55 -35.19 -7.15 5.84
N SER A 56 -34.31 -6.24 6.24
CA SER A 56 -34.55 -4.83 6.01
C SER A 56 -34.56 -4.57 4.49
N ALA A 57 -35.73 -4.32 3.91
CA ALA A 57 -35.89 -3.86 2.52
C ALA A 57 -35.16 -2.53 2.26
N HIS A 58 -34.65 -1.90 3.31
CA HIS A 58 -33.81 -0.74 3.26
C HIS A 58 -32.50 -0.99 4.00
N ALA A 59 -31.57 -1.69 3.35
CA ALA A 59 -30.16 -1.36 3.55
C ALA A 59 -30.06 0.15 3.29
N LYS A 60 -29.93 0.95 4.36
CA LYS A 60 -29.86 2.41 4.27
C LYS A 60 -28.84 2.74 3.19
N THR A 61 -29.30 3.25 2.05
CA THR A 61 -28.47 3.66 0.93
C THR A 61 -27.61 4.82 1.43
N ARG A 62 -26.42 4.49 1.93
CA ARG A 62 -25.48 5.49 2.43
C ARG A 62 -25.13 6.37 1.24
N THR A 63 -25.34 7.67 1.32
CA THR A 63 -24.94 8.58 0.24
C THR A 63 -23.48 8.96 0.39
N CYS A 64 -22.84 9.26 -0.74
CA CYS A 64 -21.46 9.73 -0.74
C CYS A 64 -21.38 11.07 -0.01
N ALA A 65 -20.55 11.15 1.04
CA ALA A 65 -20.29 12.39 1.78
C ALA A 65 -19.48 13.45 0.98
N GLY A 66 -19.12 13.14 -0.27
CA GLY A 66 -18.50 14.10 -1.19
C GLY A 66 -19.52 14.85 -2.05
N PRO A 67 -19.07 15.78 -2.91
CA PRO A 67 -19.95 16.66 -3.70
C PRO A 67 -20.85 15.91 -4.69
N CYS A 68 -20.56 14.64 -4.96
CA CYS A 68 -21.29 13.82 -5.89
C CYS A 68 -22.64 13.30 -5.35
N GLY A 69 -22.84 13.18 -4.03
CA GLY A 69 -24.12 12.76 -3.40
C GLY A 69 -24.64 11.36 -3.78
N ARG A 70 -23.95 10.62 -4.65
CA ARG A 70 -24.39 9.33 -5.21
C ARG A 70 -24.58 8.27 -4.11
N PRO A 71 -25.55 7.34 -4.27
CA PRO A 71 -25.71 6.23 -3.34
C PRO A 71 -24.47 5.33 -3.36
N LEU A 72 -24.05 4.89 -2.19
CA LEU A 72 -22.91 4.01 -1.98
C LEU A 72 -23.38 2.58 -1.81
N ARG A 73 -22.65 1.66 -2.43
CA ARG A 73 -22.76 0.21 -2.18
C ARG A 73 -21.51 -0.31 -1.49
N GLY A 74 -21.69 -1.34 -0.68
CA GLY A 74 -20.63 -2.13 -0.07
C GLY A 74 -19.76 -2.81 -1.11
N ARG A 75 -18.59 -3.30 -0.67
CA ARG A 75 -17.65 -4.00 -1.57
C ARG A 75 -18.20 -5.32 -2.09
N HIS A 76 -19.02 -5.99 -1.28
CA HIS A 76 -19.57 -7.31 -1.58
C HIS A 76 -20.98 -7.24 -2.16
N ASP A 77 -21.56 -6.04 -2.26
CA ASP A 77 -22.90 -5.84 -2.78
C ASP A 77 -22.91 -5.98 -4.32
N ASP A 78 -23.91 -6.68 -4.82
CA ASP A 78 -24.15 -6.86 -6.24
C ASP A 78 -24.46 -5.51 -6.92
N PRO A 79 -23.69 -5.09 -7.95
CA PRO A 79 -23.97 -3.87 -8.69
C PRO A 79 -25.37 -3.84 -9.30
N ASP A 80 -25.91 -4.98 -9.73
CA ASP A 80 -27.20 -5.06 -10.44
C ASP A 80 -28.39 -4.90 -9.48
N ALA A 81 -28.22 -5.32 -8.22
CA ALA A 81 -29.18 -5.07 -7.14
C ALA A 81 -29.21 -3.59 -6.70
N HIS A 82 -28.21 -2.79 -7.09
CA HIS A 82 -28.05 -1.39 -6.67
C HIS A 82 -27.72 -0.47 -7.86
N PRO A 83 -28.66 -0.29 -8.82
CA PRO A 83 -28.43 0.51 -10.01
C PRO A 83 -28.08 1.96 -9.66
N GLY A 84 -27.07 2.52 -10.34
CA GLY A 84 -26.61 3.90 -10.15
C GLY A 84 -25.71 4.14 -8.93
N SER A 85 -25.58 3.16 -8.04
CA SER A 85 -24.71 3.23 -6.86
C SER A 85 -23.22 3.11 -7.21
N VAL A 86 -22.37 3.60 -6.31
CA VAL A 86 -20.91 3.56 -6.45
C VAL A 86 -20.27 2.91 -5.23
N LEU A 87 -19.13 2.27 -5.42
CA LEU A 87 -18.43 1.60 -4.32
C LEU A 87 -18.07 2.60 -3.21
N SER A 88 -18.44 2.26 -1.96
CA SER A 88 -17.97 2.98 -0.78
C SER A 88 -16.48 2.73 -0.57
N ASP A 89 -15.73 3.80 -0.35
CA ASP A 89 -14.41 3.76 0.26
C ASP A 89 -14.55 3.83 1.80
N ASN A 90 -13.46 3.60 2.53
CA ASN A 90 -13.39 3.58 4.01
C ASN A 90 -13.72 4.94 4.67
N ARG A 91 -14.04 5.97 3.88
CA ARG A 91 -14.34 7.33 4.34
C ARG A 91 -15.81 7.73 4.13
N HIS A 92 -16.70 6.77 3.85
CA HIS A 92 -18.09 7.05 3.47
C HIS A 92 -18.19 7.94 2.22
N MET A 93 -17.25 7.77 1.30
CA MET A 93 -17.17 8.50 0.03
C MET A 93 -16.94 7.52 -1.11
N CYS A 94 -17.36 7.87 -2.31
CA CYS A 94 -16.96 7.12 -3.50
C CYS A 94 -15.49 7.38 -3.81
N LYS A 95 -14.84 6.44 -4.50
CA LYS A 95 -13.41 6.52 -4.87
C LYS A 95 -13.04 7.84 -5.58
N THR A 96 -13.92 8.37 -6.42
CA THR A 96 -13.70 9.64 -7.12
C THR A 96 -13.70 10.80 -6.13
N CYS A 97 -14.76 10.93 -5.35
CA CYS A 97 -14.90 12.00 -4.36
C CYS A 97 -13.82 11.92 -3.27
N ALA A 98 -13.39 10.71 -2.86
CA ALA A 98 -12.29 10.50 -1.95
C ALA A 98 -10.93 11.00 -2.48
N ARG A 99 -10.67 10.86 -3.79
CA ARG A 99 -9.44 11.39 -4.43
C ARG A 99 -9.38 12.91 -4.46
N HIS A 100 -10.52 13.59 -4.56
CA HIS A 100 -10.58 15.04 -4.64
C HIS A 100 -10.52 15.73 -3.27
N VAL A 101 -11.05 15.10 -2.22
CA VAL A 101 -11.15 15.71 -0.89
C VAL A 101 -9.99 15.32 0.03
N ALA A 102 -9.41 14.13 -0.16
CA ALA A 102 -8.25 13.76 0.63
C ALA A 102 -7.03 14.59 0.20
N PRO A 103 -6.37 15.34 1.11
CA PRO A 103 -5.00 15.75 0.84
C PRO A 103 -4.24 14.46 0.58
N THR A 104 -3.76 14.31 -0.63
CA THR A 104 -2.96 13.16 -0.99
C THR A 104 -1.74 13.16 -0.06
N LYS A 105 -1.14 12.01 0.25
CA LYS A 105 0.14 11.98 1.00
C LYS A 105 1.25 12.81 0.33
N GLN A 106 1.00 13.36 -0.86
CA GLN A 106 1.88 14.26 -1.60
C GLN A 106 1.77 15.70 -1.09
N ASP A 107 0.66 16.11 -0.48
CA ASP A 107 0.40 17.50 -0.06
C ASP A 107 1.02 17.89 1.29
N ARG A 108 1.56 16.91 2.04
CA ARG A 108 2.27 17.20 3.29
C ARG A 108 3.75 17.47 3.02
N PRO A 109 4.34 18.55 3.59
CA PRO A 109 5.77 18.81 3.47
C PRO A 109 6.56 17.65 4.07
N ARG A 110 7.60 17.20 3.37
CA ARG A 110 8.44 16.06 3.77
C ARG A 110 9.80 16.56 4.22
N ALA A 111 10.38 15.97 5.26
CA ALA A 111 11.76 16.29 5.65
C ALA A 111 12.76 15.64 4.68
N CYS A 112 13.79 16.40 4.27
CA CYS A 112 14.88 15.88 3.46
C CYS A 112 15.73 14.89 4.26
N ARG A 113 15.94 13.68 3.73
CA ARG A 113 16.77 12.65 4.40
C ARG A 113 18.23 13.04 4.58
N GLY A 114 18.74 13.96 3.76
CA GLY A 114 20.14 14.39 3.80
C GLY A 114 20.42 15.61 4.68
N CYS A 115 19.49 16.55 4.79
CA CYS A 115 19.70 17.81 5.54
C CYS A 115 18.58 18.16 6.52
N GLY A 116 17.56 17.32 6.68
CA GLY A 116 16.42 17.55 7.57
C GLY A 116 15.45 18.65 7.14
N GLY A 117 15.84 19.55 6.23
CA GLY A 117 15.01 20.68 5.81
C GLY A 117 13.67 20.27 5.20
N ALA A 118 12.64 21.08 5.42
CA ALA A 118 11.31 20.88 4.88
C ALA A 118 11.32 20.97 3.34
N MET A 119 10.70 20.00 2.69
CA MET A 119 10.55 19.92 1.24
C MET A 119 9.08 20.11 0.85
N ARG A 120 8.82 20.92 -0.17
CA ARG A 120 7.49 21.08 -0.75
C ARG A 120 7.02 19.83 -1.48
N PRO A 121 5.69 19.65 -1.65
CA PRO A 121 5.11 18.64 -2.52
C PRO A 121 5.75 18.59 -3.92
N ASN A 122 5.69 17.42 -4.54
CA ASN A 122 6.16 17.26 -5.91
C ASN A 122 5.35 18.18 -6.85
N LYS A 123 6.04 18.87 -7.78
CA LYS A 123 5.48 19.88 -8.70
C LYS A 123 4.92 21.16 -8.04
N ALA A 124 4.97 21.31 -6.72
CA ALA A 124 4.61 22.57 -6.08
C ALA A 124 5.66 23.67 -6.36
N SER A 125 5.18 24.90 -6.52
CA SER A 125 6.03 26.05 -6.76
C SER A 125 6.66 26.55 -5.46
N ALA A 126 7.77 27.29 -5.55
CA ALA A 126 8.37 27.95 -4.39
C ALA A 126 7.49 29.10 -3.84
N LYS A 127 6.60 29.64 -4.69
CA LYS A 127 5.71 30.76 -4.34
C LYS A 127 4.61 30.32 -3.38
N ASP A 128 4.05 29.13 -3.60
CA ASP A 128 2.98 28.58 -2.76
C ASP A 128 3.52 27.95 -1.46
N TRP A 129 4.83 27.67 -1.41
CA TRP A 129 5.50 27.03 -0.27
C TRP A 129 6.81 27.78 0.09
N PRO A 130 6.74 29.01 0.62
CA PRO A 130 7.93 29.77 0.99
C PRO A 130 8.74 29.04 2.07
N GLY A 131 10.08 29.17 1.99
CA GLY A 131 10.99 28.54 2.97
C GLY A 131 11.19 27.02 2.81
N THR A 132 10.57 26.40 1.80
CA THR A 132 10.72 24.95 1.55
C THR A 132 11.64 24.66 0.36
N LYS A 133 12.34 23.53 0.43
CA LYS A 133 13.20 23.04 -0.65
C LYS A 133 12.40 22.23 -1.66
N SER A 134 12.84 22.16 -2.92
CA SER A 134 12.22 21.30 -3.91
C SER A 134 12.37 19.83 -3.52
N HIS A 135 11.29 19.06 -3.63
CA HIS A 135 11.33 17.61 -3.50
C HIS A 135 11.90 16.99 -4.79
N THR A 136 12.98 16.24 -4.66
CA THR A 136 13.50 15.38 -5.73
C THR A 136 13.20 13.92 -5.39
N GLY A 137 13.48 13.00 -6.32
CA GLY A 137 13.29 11.57 -6.08
C GLY A 137 13.99 11.06 -4.82
N ARG A 138 13.48 9.95 -4.25
CA ARG A 138 14.09 9.22 -3.13
C ARG A 138 14.13 9.96 -1.78
N GLY A 139 13.36 11.02 -1.60
CA GLY A 139 13.22 11.72 -0.31
C GLY A 139 14.36 12.68 0.00
N TYR A 140 15.05 13.18 -1.02
CA TYR A 140 16.09 14.20 -0.92
C TYR A 140 15.65 15.50 -1.59
N CYS A 141 16.16 16.64 -1.11
CA CYS A 141 16.03 17.90 -1.83
C CYS A 141 17.03 17.93 -2.99
N SER A 142 16.82 18.83 -3.97
CA SER A 142 17.72 18.95 -5.15
C SER A 142 19.20 19.00 -4.76
N GLY A 143 19.56 19.83 -3.78
CA GLY A 143 20.94 19.96 -3.31
C GLY A 143 21.52 18.69 -2.66
N CYS A 144 20.70 17.89 -1.97
CA CYS A 144 21.15 16.62 -1.40
C CYS A 144 21.12 15.49 -2.43
N TYR A 145 20.20 15.52 -3.39
CA TYR A 145 20.06 14.51 -4.42
C TYR A 145 21.32 14.40 -5.29
N HIS A 146 21.92 15.53 -5.69
CA HIS A 146 23.17 15.53 -6.45
C HIS A 146 24.39 15.05 -5.64
N LYS A 147 24.33 15.15 -4.31
CA LYS A 147 25.38 14.61 -3.42
C LYS A 147 25.22 13.10 -3.19
N TYR A 148 23.99 12.59 -3.28
CA TYR A 148 23.63 11.21 -2.99
C TYR A 148 22.68 10.63 -4.06
N PRO A 149 23.11 10.50 -5.33
CA PRO A 149 22.24 10.05 -6.43
C PRO A 149 21.67 8.65 -6.18
N ASP A 150 22.41 7.79 -5.48
CA ASP A 150 22.00 6.41 -5.14
C ASP A 150 21.08 6.33 -3.91
N GLY A 151 20.74 7.45 -3.29
CA GLY A 151 19.89 7.52 -2.10
C GLY A 151 20.53 6.97 -0.82
N ARG A 152 21.81 6.61 -0.87
CA ARG A 152 22.63 6.22 0.29
C ARG A 152 23.38 7.43 0.83
N THR A 153 23.27 7.71 2.13
CA THR A 153 23.99 8.79 2.83
C THR A 153 25.49 8.50 2.96
N THR A 154 25.85 7.22 2.88
CA THR A 154 27.22 6.76 2.70
C THR A 154 27.43 6.47 1.22
N LYS A 155 28.52 7.01 0.63
CA LYS A 155 29.02 6.44 -0.62
C LYS A 155 29.19 4.95 -0.34
N PRO A 156 28.60 4.01 -1.13
CA PRO A 156 28.99 2.62 -1.01
C PRO A 156 30.52 2.62 -1.07
N THR A 157 31.15 2.09 -0.02
CA THR A 157 32.60 1.91 0.01
C THR A 157 32.92 1.12 -1.24
N THR A 158 33.47 1.85 -2.20
CA THR A 158 34.36 1.40 -3.26
C THR A 158 34.17 -0.06 -3.64
N PHE A 159 33.76 -0.28 -4.88
CA PHE A 159 34.28 -1.43 -5.62
C PHE A 159 35.75 -1.62 -5.21
N ARG A 160 36.03 -2.67 -4.43
CA ARG A 160 37.40 -3.02 -4.04
C ARG A 160 38.03 -3.52 -5.31
N MET A 161 38.67 -2.60 -6.01
CA MET A 161 39.42 -2.91 -7.21
C MET A 161 40.41 -4.03 -6.86
N PRO A 162 40.47 -5.10 -7.65
CA PRO A 162 41.52 -6.09 -7.47
C PRO A 162 42.87 -5.39 -7.54
N ASP A 163 43.76 -5.67 -6.58
CA ASP A 163 45.11 -5.09 -6.59
C ASP A 163 45.91 -5.54 -7.82
N VAL A 164 45.54 -6.68 -8.40
CA VAL A 164 46.17 -7.30 -9.57
C VAL A 164 45.15 -7.57 -10.67
N CYS A 165 45.60 -7.44 -11.92
CA CYS A 165 44.82 -7.79 -13.10
C CYS A 165 44.39 -9.26 -13.03
N GLN A 166 43.09 -9.52 -13.11
CA GLN A 166 42.52 -10.87 -13.14
C GLN A 166 42.73 -11.59 -14.49
N GLY A 167 43.28 -10.90 -15.49
CA GLY A 167 43.73 -11.52 -16.72
C GLY A 167 45.12 -12.15 -16.58
N THR A 168 45.68 -12.59 -17.70
CA THR A 168 46.95 -13.33 -17.73
C THR A 168 48.19 -12.49 -17.39
N CYS A 169 48.09 -11.16 -17.33
CA CYS A 169 49.27 -10.30 -17.17
C CYS A 169 49.73 -10.07 -15.73
N GLY A 170 48.91 -10.36 -14.70
CA GLY A 170 49.26 -10.20 -13.29
C GLY A 170 49.65 -8.78 -12.82
N ARG A 171 49.55 -7.76 -13.69
CA ARG A 171 49.99 -6.39 -13.39
C ARG A 171 49.11 -5.74 -12.33
N ARG A 172 49.70 -4.89 -11.50
CA ARG A 172 48.96 -4.12 -10.49
C ARG A 172 48.00 -3.13 -11.15
N LEU A 173 46.77 -3.06 -10.67
CA LEU A 173 45.76 -2.16 -11.20
C LEU A 173 45.77 -0.81 -10.46
N ARG A 174 45.50 0.27 -11.18
CA ARG A 174 45.18 1.60 -10.62
C ARG A 174 43.78 2.05 -10.99
N PRO A 175 43.12 2.91 -10.17
CA PRO A 175 41.84 3.48 -10.52
C PRO A 175 41.90 4.23 -11.87
N THR A 176 40.87 4.05 -12.71
CA THR A 176 40.87 4.53 -14.10
C THR A 176 41.11 6.04 -14.26
N LYS A 177 40.77 6.84 -13.24
CA LYS A 177 40.88 8.30 -13.25
C LYS A 177 42.20 8.84 -12.68
N ILE A 178 43.02 8.00 -12.07
CA ILE A 178 44.29 8.41 -11.46
C ILE A 178 45.42 8.15 -12.47
N SER A 179 46.39 9.05 -12.60
CA SER A 179 47.48 8.92 -13.58
C SER A 179 48.54 7.88 -13.17
N GLU A 180 49.37 7.44 -14.13
CA GLU A 180 50.51 6.55 -13.82
C GLU A 180 51.62 7.26 -13.03
N LYS A 181 51.67 8.60 -13.07
CA LYS A 181 52.64 9.39 -12.29
C LYS A 181 52.42 9.24 -10.78
N GLU A 182 51.17 9.08 -10.37
CA GLU A 182 50.79 8.89 -8.96
C GLU A 182 50.92 7.43 -8.51
N PHE A 183 50.86 6.48 -9.45
CA PHE A 183 50.98 5.04 -9.20
C PHE A 183 51.94 4.40 -10.22
N PRO A 184 53.26 4.60 -10.09
CA PRO A 184 54.23 4.12 -11.05
C PRO A 184 54.24 2.59 -11.12
N GLY A 185 54.34 2.04 -12.32
CA GLY A 185 54.35 0.59 -12.55
C GLY A 185 52.99 -0.10 -12.47
N THR A 186 51.88 0.66 -12.46
CA THR A 186 50.51 0.13 -12.46
C THR A 186 49.80 0.39 -13.78
N VAL A 187 48.85 -0.48 -14.12
CA VAL A 187 48.01 -0.33 -15.31
C VAL A 187 46.59 0.10 -14.93
N GLY A 188 45.95 0.89 -15.78
CA GLY A 188 44.57 1.33 -15.54
C GLY A 188 43.61 0.14 -15.46
N HIS A 189 42.83 0.09 -14.38
CA HIS A 189 41.69 -0.80 -14.24
C HIS A 189 40.67 -0.51 -15.35
N PHE A 190 40.19 -1.59 -15.96
CA PHE A 190 39.12 -1.61 -16.94
C PHE A 190 37.93 -2.43 -16.40
N THR A 191 37.02 -2.89 -17.24
CA THR A 191 35.88 -3.70 -16.80
C THR A 191 36.33 -5.07 -16.26
N SER A 192 35.56 -5.63 -15.33
CA SER A 192 35.74 -6.99 -14.79
C SER A 192 37.09 -7.26 -14.11
N GLY A 193 37.68 -6.26 -13.45
CA GLY A 193 38.93 -6.47 -12.70
C GLY A 193 40.15 -6.75 -13.57
N MET A 194 40.11 -6.38 -14.86
CA MET A 194 41.20 -6.60 -15.81
C MET A 194 41.79 -5.28 -16.32
N CYS A 195 43.02 -5.34 -16.83
CA CYS A 195 43.56 -4.25 -17.65
C CYS A 195 42.94 -4.29 -19.06
N ARG A 196 42.96 -3.16 -19.76
CA ARG A 196 42.39 -3.03 -21.11
C ARG A 196 42.93 -4.07 -22.10
N THR A 197 44.21 -4.42 -21.98
CA THR A 197 44.86 -5.39 -22.86
C THR A 197 44.33 -6.80 -22.65
N CYS A 198 44.28 -7.28 -21.40
CA CYS A 198 43.73 -8.60 -21.08
C CYS A 198 42.24 -8.70 -21.44
N TYR A 199 41.47 -7.65 -21.16
CA TYR A 199 40.05 -7.62 -21.55
C TYR A 199 39.84 -7.76 -23.06
N ARG A 200 40.70 -7.14 -23.87
CA ARG A 200 40.65 -7.32 -25.33
C ARG A 200 41.04 -8.73 -25.77
N HIS A 201 41.94 -9.38 -25.04
CA HIS A 201 42.33 -10.76 -25.33
C HIS A 201 41.16 -11.72 -25.08
N THR A 202 40.52 -11.60 -23.91
CA THR A 202 39.37 -12.44 -23.55
C THR A 202 38.19 -12.26 -24.51
N LEU A 203 37.98 -11.04 -25.03
CA LEU A 203 36.96 -10.80 -26.05
C LEU A 203 37.29 -11.42 -27.41
N LYS A 204 38.57 -11.49 -27.77
CA LYS A 204 39.00 -12.15 -29.00
C LYS A 204 38.87 -13.67 -28.87
N GLU A 205 39.27 -14.24 -27.73
CA GLU A 205 39.11 -15.67 -27.46
C GLU A 205 37.64 -16.09 -27.42
N ALA A 206 36.76 -15.27 -26.85
CA ALA A 206 35.32 -15.56 -26.83
C ALA A 206 34.63 -15.43 -28.20
N ALA A 207 35.30 -14.80 -29.18
CA ALA A 207 34.77 -14.59 -30.53
C ALA A 207 35.37 -15.56 -31.57
N ALA A 208 36.35 -16.38 -31.15
CA ALA A 208 36.97 -17.44 -31.95
C ALA A 208 36.28 -18.78 -31.66
#